data_AF-A0A7W8WBP5-F1
#
_entry.id   AF-A0A7W8WBP5-F1
#
_cell.length_a   1.000
_cell.length_b   1.000
_cell.length_c   1.000
_cell.angle_alpha   90.00
_cell.angle_beta   90.00
_cell.angle_gamma   90.00
#
_symmetry.space_group_name_H-M   'P 1'
#
loop_
_entity.id
_entity.type
_entity.pdbx_description
1 polymer ?
#
loop_
_entity_poly.entity_id
_entity_poly.type
_entity_poly.pdbx_seq_one_letter_code
_entity_poly.pdbx_strand_id
1 'polypeptide(L)'
;MTRARRVLVGAGLLAGVAVARHQGMRWGATQVERAVDLPGDGVLPFAHVTATRGITIAAEPDRVWPWLVQIGWGRGGFYSYDALENLVGLDIRSADEIVPEWQDLGVGDRVHLAPQVGLEVVLAEPRRALVLAGAAPEGTDAAPAPYDFTWSFVLRPGPDAGTTRLVVRERYLCRTPAARPMVEVVAALSTLMSTRMLRGVRDRVEATPA
;
A
#
# COMPACT_ATOMS: atom_id res chain seq x y z
N MET A 1 18.59 -21.35 33.32
CA MET A 1 17.65 -20.21 33.13
C MET A 1 16.28 -20.61 33.65
N THR A 2 15.76 -19.92 34.67
CA THR A 2 14.46 -20.21 35.30
C THR A 2 13.29 -20.00 34.33
N ARG A 3 12.25 -20.85 34.39
CA ARG A 3 11.04 -20.77 33.55
C ARG A 3 10.44 -19.36 33.53
N ALA A 4 10.42 -18.66 34.67
CA ALA A 4 9.95 -17.28 34.79
C ALA A 4 10.71 -16.29 33.90
N ARG A 5 12.03 -16.42 33.78
CA ARG A 5 12.86 -15.54 32.93
C ARG A 5 12.60 -15.79 31.44
N ARG A 6 12.30 -17.04 31.05
CA ARG A 6 11.89 -17.37 29.67
C ARG A 6 10.50 -16.82 29.34
N VAL A 7 9.56 -16.89 30.28
CA VAL A 7 8.20 -16.32 30.12
C VAL A 7 8.27 -14.79 29.99
N LEU A 8 9.05 -14.11 30.82
CA LEU A 8 9.20 -12.64 30.74
C LEU A 8 9.87 -12.18 29.44
N VAL A 9 10.92 -12.87 28.99
CA VAL A 9 11.57 -12.56 27.70
C VAL A 9 10.60 -12.81 26.54
N GLY A 10 9.84 -13.91 26.57
CA GLY A 10 8.82 -14.21 25.56
C GLY A 10 7.72 -13.15 25.52
N ALA A 11 7.21 -12.73 26.68
CA ALA A 11 6.19 -11.68 26.79
C ALA A 11 6.71 -10.32 26.29
N GLY A 12 7.96 -9.97 26.62
CA GLY A 12 8.59 -8.74 26.13
C GLY A 12 8.77 -8.72 24.61
N LEU A 13 9.17 -9.84 24.01
CA LEU A 13 9.30 -9.98 22.55
C LEU A 13 7.93 -9.80 21.86
N LEU A 14 6.90 -10.47 22.38
CA LEU A 14 5.54 -10.38 21.84
C LEU A 14 4.99 -8.94 21.94
N ALA A 15 5.20 -8.28 23.07
CA ALA A 15 4.81 -6.88 23.25
C ALA A 15 5.56 -5.95 22.27
N GLY A 16 6.86 -6.15 22.09
CA GLY A 16 7.67 -5.40 21.14
C GLY A 16 7.18 -5.56 19.69
N VAL A 17 6.90 -6.79 19.27
CA VAL A 17 6.33 -7.08 17.95
C VAL A 17 4.96 -6.43 17.77
N ALA A 18 4.08 -6.51 18.77
CA ALA A 18 2.75 -5.90 18.71
C ALA A 18 2.83 -4.36 18.60
N VAL A 19 3.73 -3.72 19.33
CA VAL A 19 3.97 -2.27 19.27
C VAL A 19 4.54 -1.87 17.91
N ALA A 20 5.55 -2.59 17.41
CA ALA A 20 6.16 -2.32 16.10
C ALA A 20 5.13 -2.45 14.97
N ARG A 21 4.33 -3.52 15.00
CA ARG A 21 3.19 -3.72 14.10
C ARG A 21 2.24 -2.53 14.17
N HIS A 22 1.77 -2.20 15.36
CA HIS A 22 0.77 -1.15 15.57
C HIS A 22 1.25 0.21 15.06
N GLN A 23 2.52 0.56 15.28
CA GLN A 23 3.13 1.78 14.73
C GLN A 23 3.28 1.72 13.22
N GLY A 24 3.73 0.57 12.69
CA GLY A 24 3.91 0.35 11.26
C GLY A 24 2.62 0.49 10.44
N MET A 25 1.52 -0.03 10.97
CA MET A 25 0.18 0.08 10.36
C MET A 25 -0.35 1.52 10.30
N ARG A 26 0.31 2.46 11.00
CA ARG A 26 -0.11 3.85 11.17
C ARG A 26 0.98 4.83 10.73
N TRP A 27 2.02 4.34 10.07
CA TRP A 27 3.24 5.11 9.81
C TRP A 27 2.93 6.42 9.08
N GLY A 28 3.32 7.52 9.70
CA GLY A 28 3.14 8.87 9.17
C GLY A 28 1.70 9.38 9.13
N ALA A 29 0.68 8.53 9.33
CA ALA A 29 -0.73 8.92 9.26
C ALA A 29 -1.21 9.62 10.55
N THR A 30 -2.05 10.65 10.39
CA THR A 30 -2.63 11.39 11.52
C THR A 30 -3.76 10.60 12.18
N GLN A 31 -4.23 11.06 13.35
CA GLN A 31 -5.41 10.46 13.97
C GLN A 31 -6.68 10.69 13.13
N VAL A 32 -6.83 11.89 12.57
CA VAL A 32 -7.96 12.26 11.71
C VAL A 32 -7.99 11.39 10.46
N GLU A 33 -6.86 11.26 9.76
CA GLU A 33 -6.77 10.43 8.56
C GLU A 33 -7.24 9.00 8.80
N ARG A 34 -6.97 8.44 9.99
CA ARG A 34 -7.38 7.08 10.39
C ARG A 34 -8.85 6.96 10.78
N ALA A 35 -9.47 8.05 11.23
CA ALA A 35 -10.83 8.05 11.76
C ALA A 35 -11.89 8.43 10.71
N VAL A 36 -11.50 9.17 9.67
CA VAL A 36 -12.40 9.57 8.59
C VAL A 36 -12.48 8.52 7.49
N ASP A 37 -13.63 8.50 6.83
CA ASP A 37 -13.81 7.74 5.59
C ASP A 37 -12.91 8.30 4.49
N LEU A 38 -12.23 7.40 3.80
CA LEU A 38 -11.43 7.68 2.62
C LEU A 38 -12.08 7.05 1.39
N PRO A 39 -11.87 7.63 0.18
CA PRO A 39 -12.19 6.95 -1.07
C PRO A 39 -11.68 5.51 -1.06
N GLY A 40 -12.57 4.57 -1.40
CA GLY A 40 -12.29 3.13 -1.35
C GLY A 40 -12.78 2.40 -0.10
N ASP A 41 -13.05 3.10 1.01
CA ASP A 41 -13.55 2.44 2.24
C ASP A 41 -14.91 1.76 2.03
N GLY A 42 -15.78 2.35 1.21
CA GLY A 42 -17.10 1.81 0.85
C GLY A 42 -17.04 0.56 -0.03
N VAL A 43 -15.91 0.27 -0.68
CA VAL A 43 -15.71 -0.96 -1.45
C VAL A 43 -15.56 -2.16 -0.51
N LEU A 44 -14.95 -1.95 0.65
CA LEU A 44 -14.74 -2.99 1.67
C LEU A 44 -15.08 -2.47 3.08
N PRO A 45 -16.38 -2.26 3.38
CA PRO A 45 -16.80 -1.55 4.59
C PRO A 45 -16.44 -2.31 5.89
N PHE A 46 -16.46 -3.65 5.87
CA PHE A 46 -16.25 -4.50 7.05
C PHE A 46 -14.83 -5.06 7.17
N ALA A 47 -13.83 -4.29 6.76
CA ALA A 47 -12.44 -4.74 6.79
C ALA A 47 -12.00 -5.16 8.20
N HIS A 48 -11.43 -6.37 8.28
CA HIS A 48 -10.92 -6.92 9.52
C HIS A 48 -9.58 -6.27 9.89
N VAL A 49 -8.69 -6.03 8.92
CA VAL A 49 -7.42 -5.32 9.13
C VAL A 49 -7.43 -4.06 8.28
N THR A 50 -7.06 -2.93 8.87
CA THR A 50 -6.85 -1.67 8.14
C THR A 50 -5.48 -1.09 8.49
N ALA A 51 -4.67 -0.82 7.47
CA ALA A 51 -3.46 -0.01 7.59
C ALA A 51 -3.72 1.36 6.95
N THR A 52 -3.28 2.43 7.59
CA THR A 52 -3.31 3.78 7.01
C THR A 52 -1.97 4.41 7.22
N ARG A 53 -1.32 4.81 6.13
CA ARG A 53 -0.01 5.41 6.13
C ARG A 53 -0.08 6.72 5.35
N GLY A 54 0.81 7.65 5.64
CA GLY A 54 0.81 8.89 4.89
C GLY A 54 2.13 9.63 4.92
N ILE A 55 2.41 10.34 3.85
CA ILE A 55 3.60 11.17 3.68
C ILE A 55 3.20 12.51 3.06
N THR A 56 3.93 13.57 3.40
CA THR A 56 3.82 14.86 2.73
C THR A 56 4.90 14.93 1.65
N ILE A 57 4.53 15.41 0.47
CA ILE A 57 5.39 15.55 -0.70
C ILE A 57 5.43 17.03 -1.07
N ALA A 58 6.62 17.58 -1.28
CA ALA A 58 6.84 18.98 -1.65
C ALA A 58 6.54 19.25 -3.14
N ALA A 59 5.33 18.91 -3.57
CA ALA A 59 4.82 19.18 -4.91
C ALA A 59 3.29 19.20 -4.94
N GLU A 60 2.74 19.81 -5.99
CA GLU A 60 1.31 19.82 -6.28
C GLU A 60 0.79 18.42 -6.68
N PRO A 61 -0.52 18.12 -6.49
CA PRO A 61 -1.10 16.82 -6.80
C PRO A 61 -0.90 16.39 -8.26
N ASP A 62 -0.85 17.34 -9.18
CA ASP A 62 -0.62 17.16 -10.62
C ASP A 62 0.73 16.50 -10.91
N ARG A 63 1.73 16.72 -10.04
CA ARG A 63 3.06 16.14 -10.16
C ARG A 63 3.17 14.78 -9.48
N VAL A 64 2.31 14.51 -8.49
CA VAL A 64 2.26 13.23 -7.76
C VAL A 64 1.45 12.19 -8.52
N TRP A 65 0.32 12.60 -9.13
CA TRP A 65 -0.63 11.72 -9.78
C TRP A 65 -0.03 10.78 -10.83
N PRO A 66 0.82 11.25 -11.78
CA PRO A 66 1.43 10.39 -12.79
C PRO A 66 2.21 9.20 -12.22
N TRP A 67 2.89 9.40 -11.08
CA TRP A 67 3.63 8.34 -10.40
C TRP A 67 2.71 7.27 -9.82
N LEU A 68 1.53 7.67 -9.31
CA LEU A 68 0.54 6.72 -8.76
C LEU A 68 -0.11 5.91 -9.87
N VAL A 69 -0.46 6.56 -10.97
CA VAL A 69 -1.14 5.95 -12.11
C VAL A 69 -0.30 4.86 -12.75
N GLN A 70 1.02 5.03 -12.79
CA GLN A 70 1.91 4.04 -13.40
C GLN A 70 2.40 2.94 -12.44
N ILE A 71 1.93 2.90 -11.18
CA ILE A 71 2.28 1.81 -10.24
C ILE A 71 1.85 0.47 -10.83
N GLY A 72 2.70 -0.55 -10.68
CA GLY A 72 2.37 -1.93 -10.99
C GLY A 72 3.54 -2.76 -11.49
N TRP A 73 3.40 -4.07 -11.37
CA TRP A 73 4.25 -5.06 -12.02
C TRP A 73 4.10 -4.97 -13.53
N GLY A 74 5.21 -4.99 -14.26
CA GLY A 74 5.26 -4.73 -15.70
C GLY A 74 4.95 -3.27 -16.10
N ARG A 75 4.84 -2.36 -15.13
CA ARG A 75 4.64 -0.91 -15.31
C ARG A 75 5.79 -0.15 -14.63
N GLY A 76 5.49 0.96 -13.94
CA GLY A 76 6.48 1.79 -13.25
C GLY A 76 7.04 1.20 -11.95
N GLY A 77 6.70 -0.04 -11.61
CA GLY A 77 7.11 -0.70 -10.37
C GLY A 77 6.36 -0.17 -9.15
N PHE A 78 6.93 -0.45 -7.96
CA PHE A 78 6.35 -0.02 -6.67
C PHE A 78 7.21 1.02 -5.95
N TYR A 79 8.29 1.51 -6.58
CA TYR A 79 9.20 2.52 -6.00
C TYR A 79 9.76 2.11 -4.63
N SER A 80 9.91 0.80 -4.43
CA SER A 80 10.11 0.19 -3.12
C SER A 80 11.51 -0.46 -3.05
N TYR A 81 11.65 -1.68 -2.54
CA TYR A 81 12.89 -2.43 -2.53
C TYR A 81 12.97 -3.32 -3.77
N ASP A 82 13.24 -2.74 -4.95
CA ASP A 82 13.39 -3.49 -6.21
C ASP A 82 14.34 -4.70 -6.03
N ALA A 83 15.44 -4.53 -5.29
CA ALA A 83 16.37 -5.62 -5.00
C ALA A 83 15.77 -6.76 -4.14
N LEU A 84 14.86 -6.47 -3.21
CA LEU A 84 14.18 -7.48 -2.38
C LEU A 84 13.07 -8.18 -3.20
N GLU A 85 12.35 -7.41 -4.01
CA GLU A 85 11.30 -7.89 -4.91
C GLU A 85 11.90 -8.82 -5.99
N ASN A 86 13.09 -8.50 -6.49
CA ASN A 86 13.83 -9.35 -7.43
C ASN A 86 14.44 -10.59 -6.78
N LEU A 87 14.75 -10.54 -5.49
CA LEU A 87 15.23 -11.71 -4.72
C LEU A 87 14.13 -12.77 -4.56
N VAL A 88 12.86 -12.37 -4.63
CA VAL A 88 11.71 -13.30 -4.70
C VAL A 88 11.24 -13.58 -6.13
N GLY A 89 12.02 -13.16 -7.15
CA GLY A 89 11.83 -13.52 -8.54
C GLY A 89 10.83 -12.68 -9.34
N LEU A 90 10.49 -11.46 -8.88
CA LEU A 90 9.46 -10.63 -9.53
C LEU A 90 9.95 -9.79 -10.73
N ASP A 91 11.26 -9.70 -10.99
CA ASP A 91 11.90 -8.89 -12.05
C ASP A 91 11.30 -7.47 -12.22
N ILE A 92 11.13 -6.77 -11.10
CA ILE A 92 10.64 -5.40 -11.02
C ILE A 92 11.80 -4.43 -11.21
N ARG A 93 11.58 -3.45 -12.08
CA ARG A 93 12.40 -2.25 -12.22
C ARG A 93 11.50 -1.04 -12.03
N SER A 94 11.69 -0.30 -10.94
CA SER A 94 10.95 0.93 -10.73
C SER A 94 11.38 1.98 -11.74
N ALA A 95 10.41 2.64 -12.38
CA ALA A 95 10.68 3.71 -13.32
C ALA A 95 11.24 4.94 -12.58
N ASP A 96 12.20 5.61 -13.22
CA ASP A 96 12.78 6.87 -12.73
C ASP A 96 12.22 8.09 -13.48
N GLU A 97 11.30 7.87 -14.40
CA GLU A 97 10.59 8.89 -15.17
C GLU A 97 9.10 8.54 -15.36
N ILE A 98 8.32 9.52 -15.81
CA ILE A 98 6.93 9.32 -16.18
C ILE A 98 6.85 8.76 -17.59
N VAL A 99 6.23 7.59 -17.72
CA VAL A 99 6.12 6.87 -18.99
C VAL A 99 4.73 7.13 -19.60
N PRO A 100 4.62 7.80 -20.77
CA PRO A 100 3.35 8.20 -21.37
C PRO A 100 2.34 7.06 -21.54
N GLU A 101 2.82 5.86 -21.89
CA GLU A 101 2.03 4.66 -22.17
C GLU A 101 1.26 4.16 -20.95
N TRP A 102 1.67 4.54 -19.74
CA TRP A 102 1.03 4.10 -18.50
C TRP A 102 0.08 5.13 -17.91
N GLN A 103 -0.07 6.31 -18.51
CA GLN A 103 -0.83 7.43 -17.93
C GLN A 103 -2.34 7.35 -18.15
N ASP A 104 -2.79 6.51 -19.08
CA ASP A 104 -4.20 6.23 -19.31
C ASP A 104 -4.63 5.03 -18.47
N LEU A 105 -4.97 5.28 -17.20
CA LEU A 105 -5.51 4.27 -16.28
C LEU A 105 -6.92 4.69 -15.84
N GLY A 106 -7.90 3.90 -16.25
CA GLY A 106 -9.32 4.09 -15.96
C GLY A 106 -9.91 3.01 -15.06
N VAL A 107 -11.19 3.20 -14.70
CA VAL A 107 -11.96 2.20 -13.96
C VAL A 107 -12.17 0.94 -14.81
N GLY A 108 -11.99 -0.23 -14.20
CA GLY A 108 -12.05 -1.54 -14.86
C GLY A 108 -10.69 -2.06 -15.34
N ASP A 109 -9.69 -1.19 -15.46
CA ASP A 109 -8.33 -1.60 -15.80
C ASP A 109 -7.68 -2.40 -14.67
N ARG A 110 -6.58 -3.08 -14.98
CA ARG A 110 -5.87 -3.95 -14.03
C ARG A 110 -4.46 -3.48 -13.72
N VAL A 111 -4.15 -3.48 -12.44
CA VAL A 111 -2.81 -3.25 -11.89
C VAL A 111 -2.34 -4.52 -11.21
N HIS A 112 -1.27 -5.11 -11.74
CA HIS A 112 -0.71 -6.33 -11.19
C HIS A 112 0.28 -5.99 -10.05
N LEU A 113 0.16 -6.69 -8.91
CA LEU A 113 1.16 -6.69 -7.83
C LEU A 113 2.29 -7.70 -8.11
N ALA A 114 1.97 -8.75 -8.86
CA ALA A 114 2.84 -9.83 -9.31
C ALA A 114 2.18 -10.47 -10.55
N PRO A 115 2.87 -11.35 -11.31
CA PRO A 115 2.31 -11.91 -12.55
C PRO A 115 0.91 -12.53 -12.36
N GLN A 116 0.67 -13.21 -11.24
CA GLN A 116 -0.61 -13.84 -10.90
C GLN A 116 -1.47 -13.01 -9.93
N VAL A 117 -1.12 -11.76 -9.59
CA VAL A 117 -1.89 -11.01 -8.59
C VAL A 117 -2.36 -9.70 -9.20
N GLY A 118 -3.54 -9.70 -9.81
CA GLY A 118 -4.18 -8.51 -10.37
C GLY A 118 -5.10 -7.82 -9.37
N LEU A 119 -5.12 -6.49 -9.37
CA LEU A 119 -6.13 -5.66 -8.74
C LEU A 119 -6.84 -4.84 -9.82
N GLU A 120 -8.17 -4.75 -9.73
CA GLU A 120 -8.99 -3.93 -10.59
C GLU A 120 -9.03 -2.49 -10.07
N VAL A 121 -8.95 -1.52 -10.97
CA VAL A 121 -9.18 -0.11 -10.68
C VAL A 121 -10.68 0.10 -10.48
N VAL A 122 -11.10 0.36 -9.25
CA VAL A 122 -12.52 0.59 -8.92
C VAL A 122 -12.86 2.07 -8.78
N LEU A 123 -11.86 2.94 -8.63
CA LEU A 123 -12.01 4.39 -8.67
C LEU A 123 -10.71 5.03 -9.17
N ALA A 124 -10.82 5.92 -10.14
CA ALA A 124 -9.73 6.75 -10.62
C ALA A 124 -10.23 8.19 -10.79
N GLU A 125 -9.97 9.04 -9.79
CA GLU A 125 -10.25 10.46 -9.81
C GLU A 125 -8.93 11.22 -9.93
N PRO A 126 -8.61 11.79 -11.11
CA PRO A 126 -7.35 12.47 -11.34
C PRO A 126 -6.99 13.45 -10.24
N ARG A 127 -5.75 13.35 -9.73
CA ARG A 127 -5.18 14.25 -8.72
C ARG A 127 -5.87 14.20 -7.35
N ARG A 128 -6.76 13.24 -7.13
CA ARG A 128 -7.53 13.10 -5.89
C ARG A 128 -7.47 11.70 -5.31
N ALA A 129 -7.82 10.68 -6.08
CA ALA A 129 -7.88 9.33 -5.54
C ALA A 129 -7.72 8.25 -6.62
N LEU A 130 -6.95 7.22 -6.29
CA LEU A 130 -6.88 5.96 -7.03
C LEU A 130 -7.19 4.83 -6.06
N VAL A 131 -8.16 3.97 -6.39
CA VAL A 131 -8.55 2.83 -5.57
C VAL A 131 -8.46 1.58 -6.43
N LEU A 132 -7.68 0.63 -5.94
CA LEU A 132 -7.53 -0.70 -6.50
C LEU A 132 -8.22 -1.70 -5.55
N ALA A 133 -8.92 -2.67 -6.09
CA ALA A 133 -9.56 -3.73 -5.31
C ALA A 133 -9.34 -5.09 -5.96
N GLY A 134 -9.30 -6.14 -5.14
CA GLY A 134 -9.20 -7.49 -5.66
C GLY A 134 -9.16 -8.54 -4.57
N ALA A 135 -9.33 -9.78 -4.97
CA ALA A 135 -9.02 -10.95 -4.19
C ALA A 135 -7.92 -11.69 -4.95
N ALA A 136 -6.72 -11.83 -4.37
CA ALA A 136 -5.60 -12.50 -5.03
C ALA A 136 -5.94 -13.98 -5.38
N PRO A 137 -5.05 -14.75 -6.05
CA PRO A 137 -4.40 -14.52 -7.34
C PRO A 137 -5.33 -14.90 -8.52
N GLU A 138 -4.92 -14.52 -9.73
CA GLU A 138 -5.50 -14.92 -11.01
C GLU A 138 -4.67 -16.02 -11.69
N GLY A 139 -5.36 -17.04 -12.16
CA GLY A 139 -4.81 -18.22 -12.81
C GLY A 139 -5.67 -19.43 -12.48
N THR A 140 -5.90 -20.32 -13.44
CA THR A 140 -6.82 -21.47 -13.30
C THR A 140 -6.39 -22.49 -12.23
N ASP A 141 -5.13 -22.46 -11.80
CA ASP A 141 -4.55 -23.42 -10.85
C ASP A 141 -4.23 -22.81 -9.47
N ALA A 142 -4.45 -21.51 -9.26
CA ALA A 142 -4.18 -20.86 -7.98
C ALA A 142 -5.44 -20.86 -7.10
N ALA A 143 -5.33 -21.37 -5.88
CA ALA A 143 -6.41 -21.23 -4.91
C ALA A 143 -6.70 -19.74 -4.67
N PRO A 144 -7.98 -19.30 -4.70
CA PRO A 144 -8.31 -17.91 -4.44
C PRO A 144 -7.81 -17.51 -3.06
N ALA A 145 -7.30 -16.30 -2.96
CA ALA A 145 -6.81 -15.75 -1.71
C ALA A 145 -7.95 -15.76 -0.69
N PRO A 146 -7.65 -16.14 0.56
CA PRO A 146 -8.67 -16.27 1.59
C PRO A 146 -9.08 -14.91 2.18
N TYR A 147 -8.83 -13.81 1.46
CA TYR A 147 -9.21 -12.46 1.84
C TYR A 147 -9.47 -11.58 0.59
N ASP A 148 -10.37 -10.62 0.75
CA ASP A 148 -10.54 -9.50 -0.17
C ASP A 148 -9.69 -8.32 0.29
N PHE A 149 -9.23 -7.51 -0.66
CA PHE A 149 -8.26 -6.45 -0.44
C PHE A 149 -8.64 -5.18 -1.20
N THR A 150 -8.44 -4.02 -0.56
CA THR A 150 -8.48 -2.72 -1.25
C THR A 150 -7.23 -1.92 -0.93
N TRP A 151 -6.69 -1.26 -1.93
CA TRP A 151 -5.55 -0.37 -1.85
C TRP A 151 -5.92 1.01 -2.39
N SER A 152 -6.04 1.96 -1.48
CA SER A 152 -6.48 3.32 -1.78
C SER A 152 -5.33 4.29 -1.65
N PHE A 153 -5.13 5.14 -2.65
CA PHE A 153 -4.19 6.25 -2.67
C PHE A 153 -5.01 7.54 -2.74
N VAL A 154 -4.87 8.40 -1.75
CA VAL A 154 -5.67 9.61 -1.63
C VAL A 154 -4.73 10.80 -1.53
N LEU A 155 -4.87 11.73 -2.46
CA LEU A 155 -4.15 13.00 -2.49
C LEU A 155 -5.03 14.05 -1.83
N ARG A 156 -4.45 14.76 -0.86
CA ARG A 156 -5.08 15.88 -0.16
C ARG A 156 -4.13 17.08 -0.19
N PRO A 157 -4.64 18.30 -0.02
CA PRO A 157 -3.79 19.45 0.25
C PRO A 157 -2.84 19.16 1.42
N GLY A 158 -1.57 19.47 1.25
CA GLY A 158 -0.58 19.38 2.32
C GLY A 158 -0.71 20.53 3.33
N PRO A 159 0.11 20.50 4.40
CA PRO A 159 0.09 21.53 5.44
C PRO A 159 0.57 22.90 4.92
N ASP A 160 1.46 22.89 3.92
CA ASP A 160 2.05 24.09 3.30
C ASP A 160 1.54 24.25 1.86
N ALA A 161 1.50 25.48 1.36
CA ALA A 161 1.16 25.76 -0.03
C ALA A 161 2.18 25.07 -0.98
N GLY A 162 1.70 24.52 -2.10
CA GLY A 162 2.56 23.79 -3.03
C GLY A 162 2.88 22.34 -2.61
N THR A 163 2.31 21.85 -1.51
CA THR A 163 2.57 20.49 -1.00
C THR A 163 1.33 19.61 -1.06
N THR A 164 1.57 18.31 -1.23
CA THR A 164 0.52 17.29 -1.28
C THR A 164 0.67 16.31 -0.14
N ARG A 165 -0.44 16.03 0.55
CA ARG A 165 -0.55 14.96 1.52
C ARG A 165 -1.03 13.69 0.81
N LEU A 166 -0.14 12.72 0.64
CA LEU A 166 -0.48 11.39 0.12
C LEU A 166 -0.81 10.45 1.28
N VAL A 167 -2.05 9.97 1.33
CA VAL A 167 -2.54 8.98 2.29
C VAL A 167 -2.82 7.67 1.57
N VAL A 168 -2.22 6.59 2.05
CA VAL A 168 -2.43 5.23 1.53
C VAL A 168 -3.16 4.39 2.56
N ARG A 169 -4.28 3.79 2.15
CA ARG A 169 -5.08 2.89 2.99
C ARG A 169 -5.18 1.51 2.37
N GLU A 170 -4.81 0.52 3.17
CA GLU A 170 -4.93 -0.90 2.85
C GLU A 170 -6.01 -1.49 3.75
N ARG A 171 -6.97 -2.20 3.18
CA ARG A 171 -8.03 -2.88 3.93
C ARG A 171 -8.08 -4.34 3.52
N TYR A 172 -8.25 -5.21 4.51
CA TYR A 172 -8.29 -6.66 4.31
C TYR A 172 -9.53 -7.24 4.98
N LEU A 173 -10.36 -7.92 4.20
CA LEU A 173 -11.52 -8.66 4.68
C LEU A 173 -11.22 -10.15 4.58
N CYS A 174 -10.97 -10.80 5.72
CA CYS A 174 -10.83 -12.25 5.78
C CYS A 174 -12.14 -12.93 5.38
N ARG A 175 -12.10 -13.84 4.39
CA ARG A 175 -13.25 -14.66 3.98
C ARG A 175 -13.57 -15.76 4.98
N THR A 176 -12.55 -16.19 5.73
CA THR A 176 -12.70 -17.14 6.83
C THR A 176 -11.92 -16.65 8.06
N PRO A 177 -12.33 -17.02 9.28
CA PRO A 177 -11.56 -16.69 10.49
C PRO A 177 -10.13 -17.24 10.46
N ALA A 178 -9.91 -18.38 9.80
CA ALA A 178 -8.60 -19.01 9.64
C ALA A 178 -7.62 -18.18 8.80
N ALA A 179 -8.11 -17.26 7.95
CA ALA A 179 -7.28 -16.36 7.16
C ALA A 179 -6.65 -15.24 8.00
N ARG A 180 -7.20 -14.97 9.19
CA ARG A 180 -6.82 -13.82 10.02
C ARG A 180 -5.33 -13.78 10.37
N PRO A 181 -4.70 -14.87 10.86
CA PRO A 181 -3.26 -14.83 11.19
C PRO A 181 -2.40 -14.54 9.96
N MET A 182 -2.77 -15.08 8.79
CA MET A 182 -2.06 -14.83 7.54
C MET A 182 -2.19 -13.37 7.11
N VAL A 183 -3.40 -12.81 7.11
CA VAL A 183 -3.63 -11.38 6.82
C VAL A 183 -2.86 -10.48 7.78
N GLU A 184 -2.78 -10.85 9.06
CA GLU A 184 -1.97 -10.12 10.03
C GLU A 184 -0.48 -10.10 9.62
N VAL A 185 0.08 -11.23 9.18
CA VAL A 185 1.46 -11.30 8.68
C VAL A 185 1.63 -10.48 7.40
N VAL A 186 0.72 -10.61 6.44
CA VAL A 186 0.73 -9.85 5.17
C VAL A 186 0.74 -8.34 5.44
N ALA A 187 -0.15 -7.85 6.31
CA ALA A 187 -0.21 -6.43 6.66
C ALA A 187 1.04 -5.93 7.43
N ALA A 188 1.69 -6.81 8.19
CA ALA A 188 2.96 -6.48 8.84
C ALA A 188 4.08 -6.33 7.80
N LEU A 189 4.17 -7.24 6.84
CA LEU A 189 5.14 -7.15 5.74
C LEU A 189 4.86 -5.95 4.83
N SER A 190 3.59 -5.66 4.53
CA SER A 190 3.18 -4.50 3.72
C SER A 190 3.64 -3.18 4.33
N THR A 191 3.82 -3.10 5.65
CA THR A 191 4.36 -1.91 6.31
C THR A 191 5.69 -1.49 5.72
N LEU A 192 6.63 -2.43 5.55
CA LEU A 192 7.96 -2.14 5.06
C LEU A 192 7.90 -1.65 3.60
N MET A 193 7.13 -2.37 2.78
CA MET A 193 6.97 -2.10 1.35
C MET A 193 6.28 -0.75 1.13
N SER A 194 5.11 -0.53 1.71
CA SER A 194 4.31 0.68 1.54
C SER A 194 5.01 1.93 2.10
N THR A 195 5.75 1.79 3.21
CA THR A 195 6.54 2.91 3.75
C THR A 195 7.67 3.31 2.79
N ARG A 196 8.33 2.33 2.15
CA ARG A 196 9.37 2.64 1.17
C ARG A 196 8.78 3.17 -0.13
N MET A 197 7.71 2.58 -0.65
CA MET A 197 6.98 3.09 -1.81
C MET A 197 6.62 4.56 -1.63
N LEU A 198 6.01 4.93 -0.49
CA LEU A 198 5.64 6.32 -0.21
C LEU A 198 6.84 7.27 -0.27
N ARG A 199 7.99 6.85 0.26
CA ARG A 199 9.24 7.62 0.16
C ARG A 199 9.77 7.65 -1.27
N GLY A 200 9.73 6.53 -1.98
CA GLY A 200 10.20 6.44 -3.37
C GLY A 200 9.40 7.31 -4.33
N VAL A 201 8.08 7.41 -4.15
CA VAL A 201 7.22 8.36 -4.87
C VAL A 201 7.63 9.80 -4.55
N ARG A 202 7.72 10.15 -3.26
CA ARG A 202 8.13 11.48 -2.83
C ARG A 202 9.47 11.89 -3.45
N ASP A 203 10.48 11.04 -3.29
CA ASP A 203 11.84 11.36 -3.70
C ASP A 203 11.93 11.57 -5.23
N ARG A 204 11.16 10.81 -6.03
CA ARG A 204 11.08 10.98 -7.50
C ARG A 204 10.34 12.25 -7.91
N VAL A 205 9.21 12.53 -7.26
CA VAL A 205 8.43 13.74 -7.50
C VAL A 205 9.26 14.99 -7.19
N GLU A 206 9.98 14.99 -6.06
CA GLU A 206 10.79 16.12 -5.61
C GLU A 206 12.10 16.27 -6.41
N ALA A 207 12.65 15.18 -6.95
CA ALA A 207 13.83 15.22 -7.81
C ALA A 207 13.53 15.72 -9.24
N THR A 208 12.31 15.54 -9.71
CA THR A 208 11.90 16.05 -11.03
C THR A 208 11.73 17.58 -10.91
N PRO A 209 12.31 18.41 -11.81
CA PRO A 209 12.04 19.85 -11.84
C PRO A 209 10.57 20.13 -12.23
N ALA A 210 10.03 21.26 -11.76
CA ALA A 210 8.68 21.72 -12.13
C ALA A 210 8.63 22.21 -13.58
#